data_AF-A0AAW2K8T6-F1
#
_entry.id   AF-A0AAW2K8T6-F1
#
_cell.length_a   1.000
_cell.length_b   1.000
_cell.length_c   1.000
_cell.angle_alpha   90.00
_cell.angle_beta   90.00
_cell.angle_gamma   90.00
#
_symmetry.space_group_name_H-M   'P 1'
#
loop_
_entity.id
_entity.type
_entity.pdbx_description
1 polymer ?
#
loop_
_entity_poly.entity_id
_entity_poly.type
_entity_poly.pdbx_seq_one_letter_code
_entity_poly.pdbx_strand_id
1 'polypeptide(L)' 'MTAEVARFIGGKIGRLSDCDQPLNPTVWGSFIRLRVAIEVSKPLPRALKIRIVWATSTL' A
#
# COMPACT_ATOMS: atom_id res chain seq x y z
N MET A 1 9.57 2.14 -3.63
CA MET A 1 8.27 1.43 -3.77
C MET A 1 7.31 2.37 -4.49
N THR A 2 6.58 1.93 -5.53
CA THR A 2 5.89 2.84 -6.48
C THR A 2 4.47 3.21 -6.05
N ALA A 3 3.93 4.30 -6.61
CA ALA A 3 2.54 4.74 -6.37
C ALA A 3 1.49 3.67 -6.75
N GLU A 4 1.81 2.80 -7.71
CA GLU A 4 0.96 1.66 -8.11
C GLU A 4 0.85 0.61 -7.01
N VAL A 5 1.98 0.27 -6.36
CA VAL A 5 1.98 -0.64 -5.21
C VAL A 5 1.18 -0.05 -4.05
N ALA A 6 1.28 1.26 -3.81
CA ALA A 6 0.48 1.96 -2.81
C ALA A 6 -1.02 1.88 -3.10
N ARG A 7 -1.45 2.10 -4.35
CA ARG A 7 -2.86 1.91 -4.77
C ARG A 7 -3.31 0.48 -4.59
N PHE A 8 -2.49 -0.49 -4.99
CA PHE A 8 -2.81 -1.91 -4.85
C PHE A 8 -3.02 -2.31 -3.39
N ILE A 9 -2.08 -1.95 -2.50
CA ILE A 9 -2.18 -2.26 -1.06
C ILE A 9 -3.39 -1.54 -0.44
N GLY A 10 -3.53 -0.23 -0.70
CA GLY A 10 -4.63 0.57 -0.16
C GLY A 10 -5.99 0.01 -0.56
N GLY A 11 -6.15 -0.37 -1.83
CA GLY A 11 -7.37 -0.98 -2.38
C GLY A 11 -7.76 -2.32 -1.76
N LYS A 12 -6.82 -3.06 -1.15
CA LYS A 12 -7.14 -4.30 -0.42
C LYS A 12 -7.69 -4.04 0.99
N ILE A 13 -7.43 -2.87 1.54
CA ILE A 13 -7.89 -2.46 2.88
C ILE A 13 -9.21 -1.67 2.78
N GLY A 14 -9.33 -0.82 1.76
CA GLY A 14 -10.49 0.05 1.56
C GLY A 14 -10.25 1.06 0.43
N ARG A 15 -10.88 2.23 0.51
CA ARG A 15 -10.66 3.30 -0.49
C ARG A 15 -9.45 4.15 -0.10
N LEU A 16 -8.38 4.08 -0.87
CA LEU A 16 -7.19 4.91 -0.67
C LEU A 16 -7.57 6.41 -0.84
N SER A 17 -7.31 7.22 0.18
CA SER A 17 -7.51 8.67 0.15
C SER A 17 -6.21 9.44 -0.06
N ASP A 18 -5.09 8.92 0.44
CA ASP A 18 -3.79 9.59 0.35
C ASP A 18 -2.62 8.60 0.50
N CYS A 19 -1.46 8.95 -0.06
CA CYS A 19 -0.24 8.17 0.00
C CYS A 19 0.96 9.10 0.24
N ASP A 20 1.57 8.98 1.41
CA ASP A 20 2.78 9.71 1.77
C ASP A 20 4.01 8.80 1.55
N GLN A 21 4.84 9.19 0.58
CA GLN A 21 6.18 8.66 0.40
C GLN A 21 7.15 9.68 1.00
N PRO A 22 7.86 9.36 2.09
CA PRO A 22 8.84 10.28 2.63
C PRO A 22 9.87 10.62 1.55
N LEU A 23 9.95 11.90 1.20
CA LEU A 23 10.88 12.47 0.21
C LEU A 23 12.35 12.24 0.55
N ASN A 24 12.65 11.79 1.78
CA ASN A 24 14.01 11.63 2.27
C ASN A 24 14.39 10.14 2.32
N PRO A 25 15.27 9.66 1.42
CA PRO A 25 15.67 8.25 1.36
C PRO A 25 16.63 7.83 2.50
N THR A 26 17.07 8.75 3.35
CA THR A 26 18.15 8.56 4.34
C THR A 26 17.65 8.08 5.71
N VAL A 27 16.53 7.35 5.78
CA VAL A 27 16.06 6.70 7.01
C VAL A 27 16.22 5.19 6.86
N TRP A 28 16.57 4.48 7.93
CA TRP A 28 16.87 3.03 8.01
C TRP A 28 15.73 2.07 7.60
N GLY A 29 14.76 2.52 6.81
CA GLY A 29 13.74 1.71 6.18
C GLY A 29 12.87 2.57 5.27
N SER A 30 12.65 2.13 4.03
CA SER A 30 11.66 2.76 3.15
C SER A 30 10.26 2.33 3.59
N PHE A 31 9.57 3.17 4.35
CA PHE A 31 8.16 2.96 4.68
C PHE A 31 7.26 3.82 3.78
N ILE A 32 6.04 3.34 3.55
CA ILE A 32 4.97 4.12 2.90
C ILE A 32 3.83 4.26 3.90
N ARG A 33 3.28 5.47 4.02
CA ARG A 33 2.04 5.70 4.77
C ARG A 33 0.88 5.78 3.79
N LEU A 34 -0.13 4.94 4.03
CA LEU A 34 -1.38 4.95 3.28
C LEU A 34 -2.49 5.43 4.19
N ARG A 35 -3.28 6.40 3.72
CA ARG A 35 -4.55 6.76 4.36
C ARG A 35 -5.67 6.08 3.58
N VAL A 36 -6.50 5.30 4.29
CA VAL A 36 -7.54 4.48 3.68
C VAL A 36 -8.86 4.73 4.41
N ALA A 37 -9.91 5.06 3.67
CA ALA A 37 -11.27 5.08 4.18
C ALA A 37 -11.80 3.63 4.22
N ILE A 38 -12.25 3.21 5.39
CA ILE A 38 -12.78 1.87 5.67
C ILE A 38 -14.28 1.95 5.94
N GLU A 39 -14.98 0.86 5.66
CA GLU A 39 -16.39 0.73 5.98
C GLU A 39 -16.54 0.08 7.36
N VAL A 40 -17.04 0.84 8.34
CA VAL A 40 -17.09 0.41 9.75
C VAL A 40 -18.12 -0.67 10.05
N SER A 41 -19.09 -0.88 9.15
CA SER A 41 -20.08 -1.95 9.25
C SER A 41 -19.47 -3.33 8.93
N LYS A 42 -18.29 -3.37 8.30
CA LYS A 42 -17.60 -4.60 7.92
C LYS A 42 -16.53 -4.96 8.95
N PRO A 43 -16.30 -6.26 9.21
CA PRO A 43 -15.21 -6.69 10.07
C PRO A 43 -13.85 -6.22 9.54
N LEU A 44 -13.02 -5.67 10.43
CA LEU A 44 -11.66 -5.28 10.09
C LEU A 44 -10.71 -6.48 10.06
N PRO A 45 -9.99 -6.72 8.95
CA PRO A 45 -9.02 -7.81 8.90
C PRO A 45 -7.84 -7.50 9.83
N ARG A 46 -7.55 -8.40 10.78
CA ARG A 46 -6.43 -8.26 11.72
C ARG A 46 -5.06 -8.40 11.06
N ALA A 47 -4.99 -9.18 9.99
CA ALA A 47 -3.79 -9.38 9.19
C ALA A 47 -4.20 -9.67 7.74
N LEU A 48 -3.45 -9.09 6.80
CA LEU A 48 -3.64 -9.33 5.38
C LEU A 48 -2.29 -9.68 4.76
N LYS A 49 -2.17 -10.90 4.25
CA LYS A 49 -0.97 -11.32 3.51
C LYS A 49 -1.04 -10.76 2.10
N ILE A 50 -0.09 -9.91 1.75
CA ILE A 50 0.01 -9.31 0.41
C ILE A 50 1.22 -9.91 -0.30
N ARG A 51 1.01 -10.41 -1.52
CA ARG A 51 2.09 -10.86 -2.40
C ARG A 51 2.21 -9.87 -3.55
N ILE A 52 3.36 -9.22 -3.66
CA ILE A 52 3.69 -8.35 -4.79
C ILE A 52 4.57 -9.18 -5.73
N VAL A 53 4.13 -9.37 -6.96
CA VAL A 53 4.87 -10.10 -7.99
C VAL A 53 5.23 -9.09 -9.06
N TRP A 54 6.52 -8.92 -9.33
CA TRP A 54 6.98 -8.13 -10.46
C TRP A 54 6.92 -9.03 -11.69
N ALA A 55 6.08 -8.69 -12.66
CA ALA A 55 6.14 -9.33 -13.97
C ALA A 55 7.36 -8.78 -14.70
N THR A 56 8.41 -9.57 -14.85
CA THR A 56 9.47 -9.27 -15.81
C THR A 56 8.89 -9.49 -17.19
N SER A 57 8.60 -8.42 -17.93
CA SER A 57 8.42 -8.52 -19.38
C SER A 57 9.76 -8.97 -19.97
N THR A 58 9.89 -10.26 -20.24
CA THR A 58 10.88 -10.77 -21.20
C THR A 58 10.53 -10.18 -22.56
N LEU A 59 11.38 -9.25 -23.00
CA LEU A 59 11.47 -8.80 -24.40
C LEU A 59 11.89 -9.97 -25.29
#